data_AF-A0A8T7DQV2-F1
#
_entry.id   AF-A0A8T7DQV2-F1
#
_cell.length_a   1.000
_cell.length_b   1.000
_cell.length_c   1.000
_cell.angle_alpha   90.00
_cell.angle_beta   90.00
_cell.angle_gamma   90.00
#
_symmetry.space_group_name_H-M   'P 1'
#
loop_
_entity.id
_entity.type
_entity.pdbx_description
1 polymer ?
#
loop_
_entity_poly.entity_id
_entity_poly.type
_entity_poly.pdbx_seq_one_letter_code
_entity_poly.pdbx_strand_id
1 'polypeptide(L)'
;MTDTDKPSSNLASPSRHTPETHQRGAEKLSRIPVKVTPTTEILRKPRWIRAKAPTGKGVNHIKKILRDKKLSSVCEEAACPNLGECFSHGTATFMIMGDICTRRCPFCDVAHGKPKPLDKDEPNSLAEAIAQMKLNYVVITSVDRDDLRDGGAEHFAQCIKATREQSPSTRIEVLVPDFRGRVEKALEMLSSQPPDVFNHN
;
A
#
# COMPACT_ATOMS: atom_id res chain seq x y z
N MET A 1 30.93 -12.78 -9.25
CA MET A 1 29.50 -12.46 -9.30
C MET A 1 28.84 -13.54 -10.12
N THR A 2 28.31 -14.58 -9.47
CA THR A 2 27.63 -15.70 -10.13
C THR A 2 26.19 -15.31 -10.45
N ASP A 3 25.75 -15.73 -11.63
CA ASP A 3 24.49 -15.40 -12.31
C ASP A 3 23.26 -16.11 -11.70
N THR A 4 23.18 -16.17 -10.36
CA THR A 4 22.15 -16.95 -9.62
C THR A 4 21.23 -16.12 -8.74
N ASP A 5 21.41 -14.79 -8.68
CA ASP A 5 20.62 -13.87 -7.83
C ASP A 5 19.76 -12.88 -8.64
N LYS A 6 19.35 -13.23 -9.87
CA LYS A 6 18.25 -12.51 -10.52
C LYS A 6 16.93 -13.02 -9.93
N PRO A 7 16.17 -12.20 -9.17
CA PRO A 7 14.82 -12.60 -8.77
C PRO A 7 14.01 -12.87 -10.03
N SER A 8 13.29 -13.99 -10.07
CA SER A 8 12.38 -14.32 -11.16
C SER A 8 11.43 -13.14 -11.40
N SER A 9 11.20 -12.80 -12.67
CA SER A 9 10.40 -11.65 -13.12
C SER A 9 8.96 -11.62 -12.57
N ASN A 10 8.49 -12.69 -11.96
CA ASN A 10 7.11 -12.88 -11.48
C ASN A 10 6.82 -12.30 -10.08
N LEU A 11 7.81 -11.70 -9.39
CA LEU A 11 7.61 -11.15 -8.03
C LEU A 11 7.61 -9.61 -7.97
N ALA A 12 7.83 -8.92 -9.10
CA ALA A 12 7.70 -7.47 -9.17
C ALA A 12 6.24 -7.03 -9.02
N SER A 13 6.01 -5.80 -8.56
CA SER A 13 4.66 -5.28 -8.37
C SER A 13 3.96 -5.06 -9.72
N PRO A 14 2.69 -5.48 -9.89
CA PRO A 14 1.90 -5.30 -11.11
C PRO A 14 1.94 -3.85 -11.64
N SER A 15 1.88 -2.89 -10.73
CA SER A 15 1.84 -1.45 -11.01
C SER A 15 3.07 -0.94 -11.77
N ARG A 16 4.21 -1.66 -11.67
CA ARG A 16 5.48 -1.27 -12.29
C ARG A 16 5.65 -1.82 -13.71
N HIS A 17 4.71 -2.65 -14.17
CA HIS A 17 4.77 -3.29 -15.49
C HIS A 17 3.94 -2.59 -16.58
N THR A 18 3.11 -1.61 -16.23
CA THR A 18 2.15 -0.99 -17.17
C THR A 18 2.15 0.55 -17.07
N PRO A 19 3.27 1.21 -17.44
CA PRO A 19 3.46 2.66 -17.26
C PRO A 19 2.37 3.51 -17.95
N GLU A 20 1.86 3.07 -19.11
CA GLU A 20 0.77 3.73 -19.84
C GLU A 20 -0.52 3.91 -19.02
N THR A 21 -0.81 2.98 -18.11
CA THR A 21 -1.99 3.07 -17.22
C THR A 21 -1.64 3.50 -15.79
N HIS A 22 -0.36 3.39 -15.41
CA HIS A 22 0.18 3.67 -14.08
C HIS A 22 1.21 4.81 -14.14
N GLN A 23 0.72 6.04 -14.28
CA GLN A 23 1.58 7.23 -14.38
C GLN A 23 2.37 7.43 -13.08
N ARG A 24 3.70 7.52 -13.18
CA ARG A 24 4.61 7.77 -12.05
C ARG A 24 5.60 8.90 -12.37
N GLY A 25 6.31 9.38 -11.35
CA GLY A 25 7.36 10.40 -11.51
C GLY A 25 6.92 11.58 -12.37
N ALA A 26 7.72 11.96 -13.36
CA ALA A 26 7.45 13.12 -14.22
C ALA A 26 6.07 13.07 -14.91
N GLU A 27 5.61 11.89 -15.35
CA GLU A 27 4.31 11.74 -16.02
C GLU A 27 3.14 12.02 -15.06
N LYS A 28 3.24 11.53 -13.82
CA LYS A 28 2.27 11.80 -12.76
C LYS A 28 2.19 13.30 -12.47
N LEU A 29 3.34 13.97 -12.42
CA LEU A 29 3.46 15.37 -12.03
C LEU A 29 3.17 16.36 -13.16
N SER A 30 3.24 15.93 -14.42
CA SER A 30 3.07 16.78 -15.60
C SER A 30 1.77 17.60 -15.64
N ARG A 31 0.72 17.14 -14.95
CA ARG A 31 -0.62 17.74 -14.95
C ARG A 31 -1.01 18.41 -13.62
N ILE A 32 -0.11 18.48 -12.65
CA ILE A 32 -0.45 19.15 -11.39
C ILE A 32 -0.34 20.68 -11.55
N PRO A 33 -1.16 21.48 -10.86
CA PRO A 33 -1.13 22.94 -10.98
C PRO A 33 0.19 23.57 -10.49
N VAL A 34 0.87 22.90 -9.56
CA VAL A 34 2.13 23.37 -8.96
C VAL A 34 3.31 22.89 -9.79
N LYS A 35 4.15 23.80 -10.29
CA LYS A 35 5.33 23.45 -11.07
C LYS A 35 6.37 22.74 -10.20
N VAL A 36 6.50 21.42 -10.36
CA VAL A 36 7.59 20.65 -9.72
C VAL A 36 8.86 20.84 -10.54
N THR A 37 9.86 21.47 -9.93
CA THR A 37 11.18 21.58 -10.56
C THR A 37 11.87 20.22 -10.43
N PRO A 38 12.28 19.58 -11.55
CA PRO A 38 12.95 18.30 -11.49
C PRO A 38 14.32 18.46 -10.82
N THR A 39 14.67 17.52 -9.97
CA THR A 39 16.01 17.43 -9.39
C THR A 39 17.00 17.11 -10.51
N THR A 40 17.87 18.06 -10.85
CA THR A 40 18.91 17.89 -11.88
C THR A 40 20.13 17.14 -11.36
N GLU A 41 20.43 17.26 -10.07
CA GLU A 41 21.57 16.61 -9.42
C GLU A 41 21.12 15.68 -8.30
N ILE A 42 21.35 14.38 -8.46
CA ILE A 42 21.03 13.38 -7.43
C ILE A 42 22.12 13.41 -6.37
N LEU A 43 21.80 14.02 -5.21
CA LEU A 43 22.69 14.02 -4.06
C LEU A 43 22.84 12.62 -3.46
N ARG A 44 24.07 12.27 -3.07
CA ARG A 44 24.32 11.00 -2.39
C ARG A 44 23.70 11.02 -1.00
N LYS A 45 22.88 10.01 -0.70
CA LYS A 45 22.29 9.79 0.63
C LYS A 45 23.38 9.78 1.73
N PRO A 46 23.25 10.58 2.80
CA PRO A 46 24.15 10.55 3.97
C PRO A 46 24.28 9.15 4.56
N ARG A 47 25.39 8.86 5.27
CA ARG A 47 25.65 7.51 5.81
C ARG A 47 24.56 7.03 6.78
N TRP A 48 23.97 7.95 7.56
CA TRP A 48 23.03 7.63 8.63
C TRP A 48 21.62 7.22 8.13
N ILE A 49 21.23 7.51 6.88
CA ILE A 49 19.94 7.07 6.30
C ILE A 49 20.05 5.82 5.41
N ARG A 50 21.24 5.22 5.30
CA ARG A 50 21.43 4.07 4.40
C ARG A 50 20.98 2.79 5.10
N ALA A 51 19.97 2.15 4.52
CA ALA A 51 19.53 0.82 4.94
C ALA A 51 20.14 -0.27 4.06
N LYS A 52 20.14 -1.50 4.56
CA LYS A 52 20.43 -2.68 3.74
C LYS A 52 19.29 -2.91 2.76
N ALA A 53 19.60 -3.38 1.56
CA ALA A 53 18.56 -3.72 0.60
C ALA A 53 17.65 -4.81 1.19
N PRO A 54 16.32 -4.68 1.07
CA PRO A 54 15.38 -5.68 1.59
C PRO A 54 15.38 -6.89 0.66
N THR A 55 16.39 -7.74 0.78
CA THR A 55 16.57 -8.96 -0.01
C THR A 55 16.56 -10.19 0.90
N GLY A 56 16.26 -11.36 0.33
CA GLY A 56 16.31 -12.63 1.03
C GLY A 56 14.99 -13.41 0.99
N LYS A 57 15.02 -14.63 1.57
CA LYS A 57 13.92 -15.60 1.51
C LYS A 57 12.62 -15.08 2.14
N GLY A 58 12.71 -14.37 3.26
CA GLY A 58 11.54 -13.80 3.94
C GLY A 58 10.80 -12.78 3.05
N VAL A 59 11.54 -11.84 2.47
CA VAL A 59 10.97 -10.85 1.53
C VAL A 59 10.34 -11.54 0.32
N ASN A 60 11.00 -12.54 -0.27
CA ASN A 60 10.43 -13.27 -1.42
C ASN A 60 9.14 -14.03 -1.04
N HIS A 61 9.07 -14.59 0.16
CA HIS A 61 7.86 -15.25 0.65
C HIS A 61 6.69 -14.28 0.78
N ILE A 62 6.93 -13.09 1.33
CA ILE A 62 5.92 -12.03 1.43
C ILE A 62 5.41 -11.61 0.05
N LYS A 63 6.33 -11.33 -0.87
CA LYS A 63 5.98 -10.95 -2.25
C LYS A 63 5.12 -12.02 -2.90
N LYS A 64 5.43 -13.29 -2.68
CA LYS A 64 4.64 -14.40 -3.20
C LYS A 64 3.21 -14.37 -2.65
N ILE A 65 3.03 -14.22 -1.33
CA ILE A 65 1.68 -14.13 -0.73
C ILE A 65 0.91 -12.94 -1.32
N LEU A 66 1.54 -11.77 -1.46
CA LEU A 66 0.90 -10.59 -2.04
C LEU A 66 0.43 -10.86 -3.48
N ARG A 67 1.23 -11.54 -4.31
CA ARG A 67 0.82 -11.90 -5.67
C ARG A 67 -0.27 -12.97 -5.70
N ASP A 68 -0.14 -14.02 -4.88
CA ASP A 68 -1.10 -15.12 -4.81
C ASP A 68 -2.49 -14.61 -4.36
N LYS A 69 -2.52 -13.61 -3.46
CA LYS A 69 -3.74 -12.96 -2.96
C LYS A 69 -4.16 -11.71 -3.75
N LYS A 70 -3.44 -11.36 -4.81
CA LYS A 70 -3.68 -10.15 -5.63
C LYS A 70 -3.73 -8.84 -4.81
N LEU A 71 -2.96 -8.78 -3.72
CA LEU A 71 -2.89 -7.62 -2.82
C LEU A 71 -1.76 -6.68 -3.20
N SER A 72 -1.94 -5.40 -2.84
CA SER A 72 -0.90 -4.37 -2.93
C SER A 72 -0.36 -4.02 -1.55
N SER A 73 0.90 -3.57 -1.50
CA SER A 73 1.54 -3.13 -0.26
C SER A 73 2.32 -1.85 -0.52
N VAL A 74 2.12 -0.84 0.33
CA VAL A 74 2.92 0.40 0.32
C VAL A 74 4.41 0.08 0.43
N CYS A 75 4.77 -1.00 1.13
CA CYS A 75 6.16 -1.39 1.29
C CYS A 75 6.81 -1.72 -0.07
N GLU A 76 6.07 -2.28 -1.02
CA GLU A 76 6.53 -2.52 -2.40
C GLU A 76 6.34 -1.29 -3.30
N GLU A 77 5.18 -0.64 -3.21
CA GLU A 77 4.82 0.48 -4.07
C GLU A 77 5.70 1.71 -3.85
N ALA A 78 6.16 1.92 -2.63
CA ALA A 78 7.03 3.04 -2.25
C ALA A 78 8.51 2.64 -2.10
N ALA A 79 8.89 1.42 -2.52
CA ALA A 79 10.25 0.90 -2.42
C ALA A 79 10.85 1.05 -1.00
N CYS A 80 10.08 0.63 0.01
CA CYS A 80 10.42 0.86 1.41
C CYS A 80 11.73 0.13 1.80
N PRO A 81 12.74 0.86 2.32
CA PRO A 81 14.00 0.25 2.76
C PRO A 81 13.83 -0.67 3.97
N ASN A 82 12.74 -0.51 4.74
CA ASN A 82 12.52 -1.19 6.01
C ASN A 82 11.73 -2.49 5.88
N LEU A 83 11.35 -2.90 4.66
CA LEU A 83 10.50 -4.06 4.41
C LEU A 83 10.99 -5.31 5.18
N GLY A 84 12.27 -5.67 5.08
CA GLY A 84 12.78 -6.86 5.78
C GLY A 84 12.66 -6.78 7.31
N GLU A 85 12.88 -5.60 7.88
CA GLU A 85 12.84 -5.37 9.33
C GLU A 85 11.41 -5.37 9.86
N CYS A 86 10.49 -4.65 9.23
CA CYS A 86 9.08 -4.59 9.64
C CYS A 86 8.47 -5.99 9.70
N PHE A 87 8.69 -6.79 8.66
CA PHE A 87 8.17 -8.14 8.60
C PHE A 87 8.80 -9.08 9.63
N SER A 88 10.09 -8.92 9.95
CA SER A 88 10.74 -9.72 11.00
C SER A 88 10.14 -9.49 12.39
N HIS A 89 9.52 -8.32 12.61
CA HIS A 89 8.78 -7.99 13.84
C HIS A 89 7.28 -8.35 13.76
N GLY A 90 6.85 -9.08 12.71
CA GLY A 90 5.45 -9.47 12.54
C GLY A 90 4.53 -8.29 12.20
N THR A 91 5.05 -7.31 11.44
CA THR A 91 4.30 -6.14 10.98
C THR A 91 4.34 -5.98 9.47
N ALA A 92 3.22 -5.57 8.88
CA ALA A 92 3.13 -5.24 7.46
C ALA A 92 2.15 -4.09 7.21
N THR A 93 2.36 -3.37 6.11
CA THR A 93 1.42 -2.37 5.61
C THR A 93 0.81 -2.84 4.30
N PHE A 94 -0.51 -3.02 4.28
CA PHE A 94 -1.26 -3.35 3.08
C PHE A 94 -1.91 -2.10 2.50
N MET A 95 -1.88 -1.99 1.18
CA MET A 95 -2.56 -0.92 0.46
C MET A 95 -3.77 -1.53 -0.25
N ILE A 96 -4.96 -1.26 0.30
CA ILE A 96 -6.23 -1.72 -0.25
C ILE A 96 -6.71 -0.80 -1.37
N MET A 97 -7.70 -1.26 -2.13
CA MET A 97 -8.32 -0.55 -3.26
C MET A 97 -7.39 -0.39 -4.46
N GLY A 98 -6.42 -1.29 -4.59
CA GLY A 98 -5.47 -1.36 -5.70
C GLY A 98 -4.27 -0.43 -5.56
N ASP A 99 -3.56 -0.27 -6.68
CA ASP A 99 -2.25 0.37 -6.81
C ASP A 99 -2.28 1.68 -7.63
N ILE A 100 -3.47 2.12 -8.01
CA ILE A 100 -3.72 3.33 -8.80
C ILE A 100 -4.50 4.34 -7.96
N CYS A 101 -3.88 5.49 -7.72
CA CYS A 101 -4.48 6.61 -7.00
C CYS A 101 -5.15 7.61 -7.94
N THR A 102 -6.33 8.08 -7.55
CA THR A 102 -7.02 9.17 -8.27
C THR A 102 -6.33 10.53 -8.12
N ARG A 103 -5.42 10.67 -7.14
CA ARG A 103 -4.67 11.89 -6.85
C ARG A 103 -3.21 11.83 -7.25
N ARG A 104 -2.53 12.99 -7.21
CA ARG A 104 -1.19 13.22 -7.77
C ARG A 104 -0.22 13.87 -6.78
N CYS A 105 -0.16 13.38 -5.53
CA CYS A 105 0.73 13.93 -4.50
C CYS A 105 2.20 13.91 -4.97
N PRO A 106 2.94 15.05 -4.95
CA PRO A 106 4.26 15.14 -5.54
C PRO A 106 5.34 14.24 -4.93
N PHE A 107 5.19 13.91 -3.66
CA PHE A 107 6.12 13.09 -2.90
C PHE A 107 5.81 11.59 -2.97
N CYS A 108 4.63 11.21 -3.47
CA CYS A 108 4.14 9.84 -3.38
C CYS A 108 4.51 9.05 -4.65
N ASP A 109 5.16 7.89 -4.47
CA ASP A 109 5.59 7.03 -5.60
C ASP A 109 4.43 6.23 -6.20
N VAL A 110 3.30 6.07 -5.49
CA VAL A 110 2.12 5.32 -5.97
C VAL A 110 1.64 5.87 -7.30
N ALA A 111 1.26 4.97 -8.22
CA ALA A 111 0.84 5.34 -9.54
C ALA A 111 -0.44 6.19 -9.53
N HIS A 112 -0.56 7.08 -10.51
CA HIS A 112 -1.80 7.78 -10.80
C HIS A 112 -2.45 7.23 -12.08
N GLY A 113 -3.77 7.18 -12.09
CA GLY A 113 -4.54 6.74 -13.25
C GLY A 113 -6.01 6.59 -12.93
N LYS A 114 -6.72 5.82 -13.77
CA LYS A 114 -8.10 5.41 -13.51
C LYS A 114 -8.09 4.08 -12.74
N PRO A 115 -8.57 4.02 -11.49
CA PRO A 115 -8.64 2.77 -10.74
C PRO A 115 -9.52 1.73 -11.42
N LYS A 116 -9.23 0.46 -11.14
CA LYS A 116 -10.13 -0.65 -11.48
C LYS A 116 -11.37 -0.64 -10.57
N PRO A 117 -12.45 -1.34 -10.95
CA PRO A 117 -13.55 -1.60 -10.03
C PRO A 117 -13.04 -2.19 -8.72
N LEU A 118 -13.69 -1.82 -7.61
CA LEU A 118 -13.35 -2.33 -6.29
C LEU A 118 -13.54 -3.86 -6.25
N ASP A 119 -12.52 -4.57 -5.78
CA ASP A 119 -12.61 -6.01 -5.59
C ASP A 119 -13.34 -6.29 -4.26
N LYS A 120 -14.52 -6.92 -4.37
CA LYS A 120 -15.36 -7.21 -3.20
C LYS A 120 -14.77 -8.29 -2.30
N ASP A 121 -13.83 -9.09 -2.79
CA ASP A 121 -13.18 -10.16 -2.03
C ASP A 121 -11.82 -9.72 -1.44
N GLU A 122 -11.39 -8.48 -1.70
CA GLU A 122 -10.16 -7.92 -1.13
C GLU A 122 -10.14 -7.98 0.41
N PRO A 123 -11.23 -7.73 1.16
CA PRO A 123 -11.24 -7.86 2.62
C PRO A 123 -10.90 -9.26 3.11
N ASN A 124 -11.43 -10.31 2.46
CA ASN A 124 -11.15 -11.70 2.81
C ASN A 124 -9.72 -12.07 2.42
N SER A 125 -9.29 -11.69 1.22
CA SER A 125 -7.92 -11.92 0.74
C SER A 125 -6.89 -11.27 1.67
N LEU A 126 -7.17 -10.05 2.16
CA LEU A 126 -6.36 -9.34 3.14
C LEU A 126 -6.31 -10.11 4.48
N ALA A 127 -7.46 -10.48 5.03
CA ALA A 127 -7.54 -11.19 6.29
C ALA A 127 -6.79 -12.53 6.25
N GLU A 128 -6.93 -13.28 5.15
CA GLU A 128 -6.20 -14.54 4.93
C GLU A 128 -4.69 -14.32 4.82
N ALA A 129 -4.26 -13.25 4.16
CA ALA A 129 -2.84 -12.91 4.08
C ALA A 129 -2.27 -12.56 5.46
N ILE A 130 -2.99 -11.77 6.26
CA ILE A 130 -2.61 -11.40 7.63
C ILE A 130 -2.47 -12.66 8.51
N ALA A 131 -3.46 -13.55 8.45
CA ALA A 131 -3.46 -14.82 9.19
C ALA A 131 -2.30 -15.73 8.74
N GLN A 132 -2.09 -15.88 7.44
CA GLN A 132 -1.02 -16.71 6.86
C GLN A 132 0.36 -16.20 7.28
N MET A 133 0.55 -14.88 7.32
CA MET A 133 1.79 -14.24 7.74
C MET A 133 1.96 -14.18 9.27
N LYS A 134 0.92 -14.50 10.05
CA LYS A 134 0.91 -14.46 11.52
C LYS A 134 1.34 -13.09 12.06
N LEU A 135 0.79 -12.02 11.49
CA LEU A 135 1.15 -10.65 11.89
C LEU A 135 0.52 -10.30 13.24
N ASN A 136 1.30 -9.66 14.10
CA ASN A 136 0.81 -9.16 15.39
C ASN A 136 0.27 -7.73 15.27
N TYR A 137 0.73 -6.99 14.27
CA TYR A 137 0.33 -5.62 13.99
C TYR A 137 0.19 -5.43 12.48
N VAL A 138 -0.89 -4.82 12.04
CA VAL A 138 -1.12 -4.52 10.63
C VAL A 138 -1.50 -3.06 10.46
N VAL A 139 -0.92 -2.42 9.44
CA VAL A 139 -1.36 -1.11 8.97
C VAL A 139 -2.15 -1.33 7.68
N ILE A 140 -3.40 -0.88 7.65
CA ILE A 140 -4.25 -0.88 6.46
C ILE A 140 -4.30 0.56 5.95
N THR A 141 -3.77 0.80 4.77
CA THR A 141 -3.82 2.10 4.07
C THR A 141 -4.51 1.92 2.73
N SER A 142 -4.87 3.00 2.05
CA SER A 142 -5.40 2.91 0.68
C SER A 142 -4.79 3.96 -0.24
N VAL A 143 -5.07 3.79 -1.53
CA VAL A 143 -5.06 4.90 -2.48
C VAL A 143 -6.28 5.80 -2.29
N ASP A 144 -6.25 7.03 -2.80
CA ASP A 144 -7.44 7.87 -2.89
C ASP A 144 -8.39 7.34 -3.97
N ARG A 145 -9.67 7.17 -3.61
CA ARG A 145 -10.75 6.69 -4.46
C ARG A 145 -11.86 7.73 -4.60
N ASP A 146 -11.51 8.89 -5.18
CA ASP A 146 -12.46 9.98 -5.42
C ASP A 146 -13.62 9.58 -6.36
N ASP A 147 -13.48 8.46 -7.09
CA ASP A 147 -14.52 7.83 -7.91
C ASP A 147 -15.62 7.13 -7.11
N LEU A 148 -15.37 6.81 -5.83
CA LEU A 148 -16.35 6.19 -4.94
C LEU A 148 -17.16 7.26 -4.18
N ARG A 149 -18.43 6.95 -3.92
CA ARG A 149 -19.36 7.87 -3.23
C ARG A 149 -19.01 8.09 -1.76
N ASP A 150 -18.36 7.11 -1.13
CA ASP A 150 -17.91 7.10 0.26
C ASP A 150 -16.39 7.25 0.38
N GLY A 151 -15.67 7.42 -0.74
CA GLY A 151 -14.20 7.45 -0.75
C GLY A 151 -13.53 6.14 -0.34
N GLY A 152 -14.28 5.03 -0.27
CA GLY A 152 -13.79 3.72 0.15
C GLY A 152 -13.85 3.44 1.65
N ALA A 153 -14.52 4.28 2.44
CA ALA A 153 -14.61 4.10 3.88
C ALA A 153 -15.33 2.80 4.29
N GLU A 154 -16.37 2.38 3.56
CA GLU A 154 -17.02 1.09 3.81
C GLU A 154 -16.04 -0.07 3.60
N HIS A 155 -15.18 0.05 2.60
CA HIS A 155 -14.20 -0.97 2.27
C HIS A 155 -13.14 -1.12 3.37
N PHE A 156 -12.68 -0.02 3.96
CA PHE A 156 -11.86 -0.07 5.17
C PHE A 156 -12.55 -0.82 6.31
N ALA A 157 -13.82 -0.49 6.60
CA ALA A 157 -14.58 -1.13 7.67
C ALA A 157 -14.72 -2.64 7.44
N GLN A 158 -14.96 -3.07 6.20
CA GLN A 158 -15.02 -4.48 5.81
C GLN A 158 -13.67 -5.19 6.00
N CYS A 159 -12.56 -4.56 5.61
CA CYS A 159 -11.21 -5.07 5.84
C CYS A 159 -10.88 -5.24 7.34
N ILE A 160 -11.25 -4.26 8.17
CA ILE A 160 -11.06 -4.34 9.63
C ILE A 160 -11.86 -5.52 10.19
N LYS A 161 -13.14 -5.63 9.82
CA LYS A 161 -14.02 -6.71 10.26
C LYS A 161 -13.46 -8.09 9.91
N ALA A 162 -13.16 -8.32 8.63
CA ALA A 162 -12.63 -9.59 8.16
C ALA A 162 -11.30 -9.95 8.85
N THR A 163 -10.43 -8.96 9.07
CA THR A 163 -9.17 -9.16 9.81
C THR A 163 -9.43 -9.57 11.25
N ARG A 164 -10.35 -8.93 11.97
CA ARG A 164 -10.70 -9.29 13.36
C ARG A 164 -11.32 -10.68 13.45
N GLU A 165 -12.13 -11.08 12.46
CA GLU A 165 -12.75 -12.40 12.42
C GLU A 165 -11.73 -13.53 12.26
N GLN A 166 -10.71 -13.34 11.42
CA GLN A 166 -9.69 -14.37 11.18
C GLN A 166 -8.48 -14.29 12.13
N SER A 167 -8.12 -13.10 12.58
CA SER A 167 -6.93 -12.81 13.39
C SER A 167 -7.27 -11.90 14.58
N PRO A 168 -8.05 -12.39 15.56
CA PRO A 168 -8.62 -11.55 16.63
C PRO A 168 -7.59 -10.91 17.57
N SER A 169 -6.36 -11.44 17.62
CA SER A 169 -5.25 -10.91 18.42
C SER A 169 -4.42 -9.84 17.70
N THR A 170 -4.58 -9.70 16.38
CA THR A 170 -3.79 -8.75 15.58
C THR A 170 -4.29 -7.34 15.82
N ARG A 171 -3.35 -6.43 16.15
CA ARG A 171 -3.67 -5.01 16.27
C ARG A 171 -3.77 -4.36 14.89
N ILE A 172 -4.77 -3.52 14.69
CA ILE A 172 -5.09 -2.89 13.41
C ILE A 172 -4.93 -1.38 13.52
N GLU A 173 -3.99 -0.83 12.77
CA GLU A 173 -3.92 0.60 12.47
C GLU A 173 -4.51 0.86 11.09
N VAL A 174 -5.24 1.96 10.93
CA VAL A 174 -5.59 2.49 9.62
C VAL A 174 -4.86 3.79 9.34
N LEU A 175 -4.36 3.94 8.13
CA LEU A 175 -3.89 5.21 7.58
C LEU A 175 -4.84 5.60 6.44
N VAL A 176 -5.79 6.49 6.74
CA VAL A 176 -6.88 6.82 5.83
C VAL A 176 -6.57 8.03 4.95
N PRO A 177 -7.18 8.13 3.76
CA PRO A 177 -7.23 9.39 3.02
C PRO A 177 -8.07 10.44 3.76
N ASP A 178 -8.11 11.66 3.23
CA ASP A 178 -8.86 12.77 3.83
C ASP A 178 -10.40 12.65 3.69
N PHE A 179 -10.89 11.69 2.91
CA PHE A 179 -12.29 11.53 2.53
C PHE A 179 -12.97 12.82 2.06
N ARG A 180 -12.25 13.70 1.34
CA ARG A 180 -12.68 15.05 0.96
C ARG A 180 -14.17 15.16 0.59
N GLY A 181 -14.92 15.93 1.38
CA GLY A 181 -16.36 16.17 1.17
C GLY A 181 -17.28 14.99 1.54
N ARG A 182 -16.74 13.97 2.22
CA ARG A 182 -17.43 12.73 2.61
C ARG A 182 -17.03 12.28 4.01
N VAL A 183 -16.43 13.16 4.81
CA VAL A 183 -15.83 12.82 6.11
C VAL A 183 -16.88 12.24 7.07
N GLU A 184 -18.07 12.83 7.15
CA GLU A 184 -19.14 12.38 8.03
C GLU A 184 -19.57 10.95 7.70
N LYS A 185 -19.76 10.67 6.40
CA LYS A 185 -20.10 9.34 5.90
C LYS A 185 -18.99 8.32 6.17
N ALA A 186 -17.74 8.74 5.99
CA ALA A 186 -16.59 7.89 6.26
C ALA A 186 -16.46 7.54 7.75
N LEU A 187 -16.66 8.53 8.63
CA LEU A 187 -16.64 8.35 10.07
C LEU A 187 -17.79 7.44 10.54
N GLU A 188 -18.99 7.59 10.00
CA GLU A 188 -20.13 6.70 10.31
C GLU A 188 -19.77 5.23 10.02
N MET A 189 -19.24 4.97 8.83
CA MET A 189 -18.87 3.61 8.40
C MET A 189 -17.71 3.04 9.23
N LEU A 190 -16.64 3.82 9.43
CA LEU A 190 -15.46 3.40 10.20
C LEU A 190 -15.77 3.22 11.70
N SER A 191 -16.71 3.99 12.24
CA SER A 191 -17.14 3.84 13.65
C SER A 191 -17.85 2.51 13.91
N SER A 192 -18.43 1.88 12.88
CA SER A 192 -19.05 0.55 13.01
C SER A 192 -18.02 -0.56 13.21
N GLN A 193 -16.78 -0.36 12.77
CA GLN A 193 -15.66 -1.30 12.84
C GLN A 193 -14.38 -0.54 13.20
N PRO A 194 -14.24 -0.08 14.46
CA PRO A 194 -13.15 0.79 14.83
C PRO A 194 -11.79 0.06 14.74
N PRO A 195 -10.75 0.73 14.20
CA PRO A 195 -9.38 0.25 14.31
C PRO A 195 -8.86 0.45 15.73
N ASP A 196 -7.73 -0.17 16.06
CA ASP A 196 -7.05 0.08 17.34
C ASP A 196 -6.26 1.40 17.31
N VAL A 197 -5.79 1.81 16.13
CA VAL A 197 -5.17 3.13 15.88
C VAL A 197 -5.77 3.73 14.62
N PHE A 198 -6.21 5.00 14.70
CA PHE A 198 -6.71 5.76 13.56
C PHE A 198 -5.71 6.85 13.18
N ASN A 199 -5.26 6.87 11.93
CA ASN A 199 -4.21 7.77 11.45
C ASN A 199 -4.58 8.43 10.11
N HIS A 200 -4.09 9.65 9.90
CA HIS A 200 -4.18 10.41 8.66
C HIS A 200 -2.95 11.32 8.54
N ASN A 201 -2.32 11.33 7.36
CA ASN A 201 -1.12 12.13 7.06
C ASN A 201 -1.33 13.04 5.85
#